data_AF-A0A1I6SXJ5-F1
#
_entry.id   AF-A0A1I6SXJ5-F1
#
_cell.length_a   1.000
_cell.length_b   1.000
_cell.length_c   1.000
_cell.angle_alpha   90.00
_cell.angle_beta   90.00
_cell.angle_gamma   90.00
#
_symmetry.space_group_name_H-M   'P 1'
#
loop_
_entity.id
_entity.type
_entity.pdbx_description
1 polymer ?
#
loop_
_entity_poly.entity_id
_entity_poly.type
_entity_poly.pdbx_seq_one_letter_code
_entity_poly.pdbx_strand_id
1 'polypeptide(L)'
;MKEHGIKILYGILAVGIIVSIFHIFNDKNGSGLGNVIDTFTITSIVLFLSTIVFILISFKKNIRKISVWFLLILSCPLAIMSMTHLTKEYSLKKTETTTPNEFVYNVKVDQKTYELDKIKTQKLVDSLIKVKTVRRPAELALRYFNGKTYNDTIERDWAIDLPEKVEYKESIIDTLFYSENGNEIVAGLLISKVFNEYQDYPKGGIEYFGKGFRFDKNDLKPIKMLKYSVTGYDNYKSCSERLRYYYLKKIGTYENEQNMNDTRFLNRK
;
A
#
# COMPACT_ATOMS: atom_id res chain seq x y z
N MET A 1 30.29 3.45 -32.43
CA MET A 1 29.38 2.35 -32.00
C MET A 1 29.20 1.18 -33.00
N LYS A 2 29.95 1.07 -34.12
CA LYS A 2 29.60 0.16 -35.24
C LYS A 2 29.87 -1.35 -35.02
N GLU A 3 30.78 -1.74 -34.12
CA GLU A 3 31.09 -3.16 -33.82
C GLU A 3 30.83 -3.57 -32.37
N HIS A 4 30.97 -2.65 -31.40
CA HIS A 4 30.87 -2.99 -29.98
C HIS A 4 29.46 -2.84 -29.40
N GLY A 5 28.52 -2.23 -30.12
CA GLY A 5 27.17 -1.97 -29.58
C GLY A 5 26.39 -3.25 -29.22
N ILE A 6 26.55 -4.32 -30.00
CA ILE A 6 25.89 -5.60 -29.66
C ILE A 6 26.56 -6.31 -28.48
N LYS A 7 27.89 -6.15 -28.33
CA LYS A 7 28.63 -6.66 -27.17
C LYS A 7 28.18 -5.98 -25.88
N ILE A 8 27.87 -4.69 -25.95
CA ILE A 8 27.30 -3.93 -24.82
C ILE A 8 25.94 -4.51 -24.42
N LEU A 9 25.05 -4.82 -25.38
CA LEU A 9 23.75 -5.43 -25.07
C LEU A 9 23.88 -6.80 -24.41
N TYR A 10 24.77 -7.65 -24.91
CA TYR A 10 25.09 -8.93 -24.25
C TYR A 10 25.74 -8.73 -22.88
N GLY A 11 26.54 -7.67 -22.71
CA GLY A 11 27.13 -7.29 -21.42
C GLY A 11 26.05 -6.94 -20.39
N ILE A 12 25.02 -6.18 -20.77
CA ILE A 12 23.88 -5.85 -19.89
C ILE A 12 23.19 -7.14 -19.43
N LEU A 13 22.93 -8.07 -20.36
CA LEU A 13 22.33 -9.36 -20.04
C LEU A 13 23.23 -10.18 -19.08
N ALA A 14 24.53 -10.25 -19.36
CA ALA A 14 25.48 -11.01 -18.55
C ALA A 14 25.61 -10.45 -17.13
N VAL A 15 25.66 -9.11 -16.97
CA VAL A 15 25.69 -8.47 -15.65
C VAL A 15 24.43 -8.81 -14.87
N GLY A 16 23.24 -8.72 -15.49
CA GLY A 16 21.99 -9.10 -14.83
C GLY A 16 21.99 -10.56 -14.36
N ILE A 17 22.47 -11.49 -15.20
CA ILE A 17 22.60 -12.90 -14.82
C ILE A 17 23.57 -13.09 -13.65
N ILE A 18 24.74 -12.45 -13.68
CA ILE A 18 25.75 -12.56 -12.60
C ILE A 18 25.19 -12.02 -11.28
N VAL A 19 24.53 -10.86 -11.31
CA VAL A 19 23.92 -10.26 -10.11
C VAL A 19 22.79 -11.13 -9.57
N SER A 20 21.95 -11.70 -10.43
CA SER A 20 20.93 -12.68 -10.02
C SER A 20 21.55 -13.92 -9.37
N ILE A 21 22.61 -14.48 -9.94
CA ILE A 21 23.34 -15.61 -9.36
C ILE A 21 23.91 -15.23 -7.98
N PHE A 22 24.47 -14.04 -7.85
CA PHE A 22 24.98 -13.54 -6.56
C PHE A 22 23.87 -13.39 -5.51
N HIS A 23 22.68 -12.92 -5.90
CA HIS A 23 21.52 -12.87 -5.01
C HIS A 23 21.06 -14.25 -4.54
N ILE A 24 21.14 -15.28 -5.40
CA ILE A 24 20.82 -16.66 -5.03
C ILE A 24 21.81 -17.21 -4.00
N PHE A 25 23.11 -16.97 -4.20
CA PHE A 25 24.15 -17.51 -3.31
C PHE A 25 24.26 -16.78 -1.96
N ASN A 26 23.86 -15.51 -1.88
CA ASN A 26 23.95 -14.72 -0.65
C ASN A 26 22.62 -14.59 0.10
N ASP A 27 21.58 -15.33 -0.30
CA ASP A 27 20.29 -15.24 0.34
C ASP A 27 20.31 -15.88 1.73
N LYS A 28 20.57 -15.07 2.75
CA LYS A 28 20.52 -15.48 4.15
C LYS A 28 19.11 -15.40 4.75
N ASN A 29 18.18 -14.70 4.09
CA ASN A 29 16.90 -14.31 4.69
C ASN A 29 15.65 -14.81 3.93
N GLY A 30 15.80 -15.60 2.86
CA GLY A 30 14.66 -16.13 2.09
C GLY A 30 14.03 -15.13 1.12
N SER A 31 14.72 -14.00 0.86
CA SER A 31 14.31 -12.93 -0.06
C SER A 31 14.92 -13.08 -1.46
N GLY A 32 15.73 -14.13 -1.68
CA GLY A 32 16.61 -14.28 -2.83
C GLY A 32 15.84 -14.38 -4.15
N LEU A 33 14.72 -15.09 -4.16
CA LEU A 33 13.87 -15.17 -5.36
C LEU A 33 13.22 -13.81 -5.70
N GLY A 34 12.79 -13.03 -4.70
CA GLY A 34 12.27 -11.67 -4.92
C GLY A 34 13.34 -10.75 -5.51
N ASN A 35 14.53 -10.73 -4.91
CA ASN A 35 15.66 -9.94 -5.41
C ASN A 35 16.09 -10.34 -6.83
N VAL A 36 15.99 -11.62 -7.17
CA VAL A 36 16.25 -12.13 -8.52
C VAL A 36 15.21 -11.63 -9.52
N ILE A 37 13.92 -11.66 -9.16
CA ILE A 37 12.83 -11.14 -10.01
C ILE A 37 13.00 -9.63 -10.23
N ASP A 38 13.32 -8.87 -9.19
CA ASP A 38 13.57 -7.43 -9.29
C ASP A 38 14.78 -7.12 -10.18
N THR A 39 15.87 -7.88 -10.01
CA THR A 39 17.07 -7.75 -10.84
C THR A 39 16.76 -8.04 -12.31
N PHE A 40 16.01 -9.11 -12.61
CA PHE A 40 15.59 -9.42 -13.98
C PHE A 40 14.63 -8.38 -14.56
N THR A 41 13.79 -7.77 -13.72
CA THR A 41 12.88 -6.70 -14.14
C THR A 41 13.65 -5.46 -14.56
N ILE A 42 14.58 -4.98 -13.73
CA ILE A 42 15.45 -3.84 -14.04
C ILE A 42 16.31 -4.14 -15.27
N THR A 43 16.94 -5.31 -15.32
CA THR A 43 17.78 -5.73 -16.46
C THR A 43 16.97 -5.76 -17.75
N SER A 44 15.74 -6.30 -17.71
CA SER A 44 14.84 -6.35 -18.87
C SER A 44 14.48 -4.94 -19.36
N ILE A 45 14.15 -4.00 -18.48
CA ILE A 45 13.83 -2.61 -18.87
C ILE A 45 15.04 -1.94 -19.54
N VAL A 46 16.21 -2.03 -18.90
CA VAL A 46 17.45 -1.42 -19.41
C VAL A 46 17.84 -2.04 -20.75
N LEU A 47 17.76 -3.36 -20.88
CA LEU A 47 18.06 -4.09 -22.11
C LEU A 47 17.07 -3.73 -23.22
N PHE A 48 15.77 -3.65 -22.91
CA PHE A 48 14.73 -3.29 -23.88
C PHE A 48 14.96 -1.88 -24.44
N LEU A 49 15.14 -0.88 -23.57
CA LEU A 49 15.42 0.51 -23.97
C LEU A 49 16.74 0.62 -24.75
N SER A 50 17.80 -0.03 -24.27
CA SER A 50 19.10 -0.02 -24.95
C SER A 50 19.03 -0.65 -26.34
N THR A 51 18.22 -1.71 -26.49
CA THR A 51 18.00 -2.38 -27.78
C THR A 51 17.22 -1.49 -28.75
N ILE A 52 16.19 -0.77 -28.26
CA ILE A 52 15.45 0.23 -29.07
C ILE A 52 16.39 1.35 -29.54
N VAL A 53 17.17 1.93 -28.61
CA VAL A 53 18.14 3.00 -28.95
C VAL A 53 19.17 2.49 -29.96
N PHE A 54 19.66 1.27 -29.80
CA PHE A 54 20.59 0.65 -30.73
C PHE A 54 19.99 0.47 -32.13
N ILE A 55 18.71 0.10 -32.24
CA ILE A 55 17.99 0.05 -33.52
C ILE A 55 17.90 1.45 -34.13
N LEU A 56 17.48 2.46 -33.35
CA LEU A 56 17.26 3.83 -33.84
C LEU A 56 18.54 4.48 -34.39
N ILE A 57 19.70 4.29 -33.74
CA ILE A 57 20.99 4.88 -34.15
C ILE A 57 21.44 4.41 -35.54
N SER A 58 21.07 3.21 -35.97
CA SER A 58 21.48 2.67 -37.28
C SER A 58 20.45 1.71 -37.84
N PHE A 59 19.24 2.22 -38.03
CA PHE A 59 18.02 1.47 -38.37
C PHE A 59 18.24 0.47 -39.51
N LYS A 60 18.68 0.93 -40.69
CA LYS A 60 18.87 0.08 -41.89
C LYS A 60 19.83 -1.09 -41.63
N LYS A 61 20.83 -0.92 -40.77
CA LYS A 61 21.86 -1.94 -40.49
C LYS A 61 21.45 -2.88 -39.36
N ASN A 62 20.86 -2.34 -38.29
CA ASN A 62 20.61 -3.09 -37.07
C ASN A 62 19.30 -3.89 -37.12
N ILE A 63 18.31 -3.46 -37.90
CA ILE A 63 17.03 -4.19 -38.02
C ILE A 63 17.17 -5.55 -38.73
N ARG A 64 18.22 -5.71 -39.55
CA ARG A 64 18.50 -6.97 -40.26
C ARG A 64 19.21 -8.02 -39.36
N LYS A 65 19.60 -7.67 -38.14
CA LYS A 65 20.35 -8.57 -37.25
C LYS A 65 19.37 -9.38 -36.40
N ILE A 66 19.42 -10.71 -36.56
CA ILE A 66 18.58 -11.66 -35.78
C ILE A 66 18.82 -11.52 -34.27
N SER A 67 20.08 -11.29 -33.86
CA SER A 67 20.44 -11.11 -32.44
C SER A 67 19.75 -9.92 -31.78
N VAL A 68 19.44 -8.86 -32.54
CA VAL A 68 18.69 -7.70 -32.03
C VAL A 68 17.24 -8.08 -31.74
N TRP A 69 16.60 -8.84 -32.63
CA TRP A 69 15.23 -9.34 -32.43
C TRP A 69 15.14 -10.31 -31.26
N PHE A 70 16.11 -11.20 -31.10
CA PHE A 70 16.17 -12.11 -29.97
C PHE A 70 16.20 -11.36 -28.63
N LEU A 71 17.10 -10.37 -28.50
CA LEU A 71 17.21 -9.56 -27.28
C LEU A 71 15.95 -8.73 -27.01
N LEU A 72 15.32 -8.21 -28.08
CA LEU A 72 14.07 -7.45 -27.96
C LEU A 72 12.93 -8.34 -27.46
N ILE A 73 12.74 -9.52 -28.04
CA ILE A 73 11.69 -10.47 -27.62
C ILE A 73 11.95 -10.96 -26.18
N LEU A 74 13.21 -11.24 -25.83
CA LEU A 74 13.58 -11.70 -24.49
C LEU A 74 13.28 -10.66 -23.41
N SER A 75 13.55 -9.39 -23.68
CA SER A 75 13.37 -8.30 -22.71
C SER A 75 11.95 -7.73 -22.64
N CYS A 76 11.13 -7.99 -23.67
CA CYS A 76 9.80 -7.39 -23.83
C CYS A 76 8.79 -7.76 -22.72
N PRO A 77 8.60 -9.03 -22.30
CA PRO A 77 7.53 -9.39 -21.37
C PRO A 77 7.64 -8.71 -20.01
N LEU A 78 8.83 -8.77 -19.38
CA LEU A 78 9.06 -8.12 -18.09
C LEU A 78 9.02 -6.59 -18.21
N ALA A 79 9.56 -6.03 -19.30
CA ALA A 79 9.52 -4.58 -19.52
C ALA A 79 8.08 -4.07 -19.65
N ILE A 80 7.21 -4.77 -20.40
CA ILE A 80 5.79 -4.42 -20.54
C ILE A 80 5.05 -4.57 -19.20
N MET A 81 5.27 -5.66 -18.47
CA MET A 81 4.64 -5.88 -17.17
C MET A 81 5.01 -4.77 -16.18
N SER A 82 6.28 -4.39 -16.11
CA SER A 82 6.73 -3.28 -15.26
C SER A 82 6.13 -1.94 -15.72
N MET A 83 6.17 -1.66 -17.02
CA MET A 83 5.63 -0.41 -17.57
C MET A 83 4.12 -0.30 -17.31
N THR A 84 3.35 -1.37 -17.48
CA THR A 84 1.90 -1.36 -17.20
C THR A 84 1.59 -1.16 -15.72
N HIS A 85 2.41 -1.69 -14.81
CA HIS A 85 2.29 -1.41 -13.38
C HIS A 85 2.57 0.07 -13.07
N LEU A 86 3.69 0.61 -13.57
CA LEU A 86 4.05 2.02 -13.42
C LEU A 86 3.00 2.94 -14.04
N THR A 87 2.45 2.58 -15.21
CA THR A 87 1.42 3.37 -15.90
C THR A 87 0.11 3.35 -15.14
N LYS A 88 -0.29 2.22 -14.54
CA LYS A 88 -1.45 2.16 -13.64
C LYS A 88 -1.23 3.00 -12.39
N GLU A 89 -0.05 2.92 -11.79
CA GLU A 89 0.30 3.73 -10.62
C GLU A 89 0.32 5.24 -10.96
N TYR A 90 0.86 5.61 -12.12
CA TYR A 90 0.90 6.98 -12.60
C TYR A 90 -0.49 7.49 -13.00
N SER A 91 -1.30 6.66 -13.65
CA SER A 91 -2.69 6.97 -13.99
C SER A 91 -3.53 7.18 -12.73
N LEU A 92 -3.32 6.37 -11.69
CA LEU A 92 -3.89 6.60 -10.37
C LEU A 92 -3.38 7.92 -9.76
N LYS A 93 -2.08 8.19 -9.83
CA LYS A 93 -1.51 9.48 -9.38
C LYS A 93 -2.06 10.68 -10.17
N LYS A 94 -2.44 10.51 -11.44
CA LYS A 94 -2.85 11.61 -12.34
C LYS A 94 -4.36 11.79 -12.45
N THR A 95 -5.17 10.79 -12.09
CA THR A 95 -6.63 10.98 -12.06
C THR A 95 -6.92 12.13 -11.10
N GLU A 96 -7.42 13.24 -11.66
CA GLU A 96 -7.70 14.47 -10.94
C GLU A 96 -8.64 14.14 -9.81
N THR A 97 -8.15 14.38 -8.61
CA THR A 97 -8.96 14.21 -7.42
C THR A 97 -9.61 15.53 -7.09
N THR A 98 -10.92 15.52 -6.85
CA THR A 98 -11.73 16.63 -6.35
C THR A 98 -11.24 17.20 -5.01
N THR A 99 -10.17 16.63 -4.44
CA THR A 99 -9.41 17.21 -3.35
C THR A 99 -8.98 18.64 -3.71
N PRO A 100 -9.36 19.66 -2.92
CA PRO A 100 -8.92 21.04 -3.13
C PRO A 100 -7.39 21.12 -3.23
N ASN A 101 -6.89 22.03 -4.07
CA ASN A 101 -5.44 22.27 -4.26
C ASN A 101 -4.73 22.68 -2.96
N GLU A 102 -5.47 23.16 -1.96
CA GLU A 102 -4.97 23.59 -0.66
C GLU A 102 -5.74 22.85 0.44
N PHE A 103 -5.02 22.25 1.38
CA PHE A 103 -5.62 21.72 2.61
C PHE A 103 -6.23 22.89 3.38
N VAL A 104 -7.54 22.84 3.66
CA VAL A 104 -8.25 23.91 4.39
C VAL A 104 -7.76 24.02 5.85
N TYR A 105 -7.15 22.96 6.38
CA TYR A 105 -6.58 22.92 7.73
C TYR A 105 -5.23 23.66 7.79
N ASN A 106 -5.25 24.95 8.14
CA ASN A 106 -4.03 25.69 8.50
C ASN A 106 -3.75 25.60 10.02
N VAL A 107 -3.86 24.39 10.56
CA VAL A 107 -3.69 24.12 11.99
C VAL A 107 -2.25 23.70 12.25
N LYS A 108 -1.54 24.47 13.08
CA LYS A 108 -0.18 24.13 13.51
C LYS A 108 -0.24 23.54 14.91
N VAL A 109 -0.21 22.22 15.00
CA VAL A 109 -0.02 21.50 16.27
C VAL A 109 1.48 21.40 16.55
N ASP A 110 1.85 21.63 17.81
CA ASP A 110 3.23 21.45 18.25
C ASP A 110 3.69 19.99 18.05
N GLN A 111 4.92 19.81 17.58
CA GLN A 111 5.45 18.49 17.24
C GLN A 111 5.49 17.55 18.44
N LYS A 112 5.79 18.07 19.65
CA LYS A 112 5.84 17.24 20.86
C LYS A 112 4.45 16.77 21.24
N THR A 113 3.45 17.65 21.17
CA THR A 113 2.04 17.29 21.38
C THR A 113 1.60 16.22 20.37
N TYR A 114 1.91 16.43 19.09
CA TYR A 114 1.57 15.50 18.02
C TYR A 114 2.12 14.08 18.25
N GLU A 115 3.40 13.95 18.61
CA GLU A 115 4.01 12.65 18.88
C GLU A 115 3.48 11.99 20.17
N LEU A 116 3.21 12.78 21.21
CA LEU A 116 2.57 12.26 22.44
C LEU A 116 1.17 11.71 22.16
N ASP A 117 0.39 12.42 21.35
CA ASP A 117 -0.95 12.00 20.96
C ASP A 117 -0.95 10.75 20.09
N LYS A 118 0.03 10.61 19.19
CA LYS A 118 0.25 9.38 18.43
C LYS A 118 0.50 8.20 19.37
N ILE A 119 1.45 8.33 20.30
CA ILE A 119 1.79 7.26 21.25
C ILE A 119 0.60 6.88 22.11
N LYS A 120 -0.16 7.88 22.59
CA LYS A 120 -1.36 7.65 23.40
C LYS A 120 -2.44 6.91 22.60
N THR A 121 -2.64 7.29 21.35
CA THR A 121 -3.62 6.66 20.46
C THR A 121 -3.20 5.24 20.07
N GLN A 122 -1.92 4.99 19.78
CA GLN A 122 -1.36 3.65 19.56
C GLN A 122 -1.64 2.74 20.75
N LYS A 123 -1.31 3.18 21.97
CA LYS A 123 -1.55 2.38 23.19
C LYS A 123 -3.03 2.05 23.39
N LEU A 124 -3.93 2.99 23.08
CA LEU A 124 -5.36 2.76 23.13
C LEU A 124 -5.77 1.67 22.13
N VAL A 125 -5.32 1.79 20.87
CA VAL A 125 -5.57 0.79 19.81
C VAL A 125 -5.03 -0.58 20.21
N ASP A 126 -3.76 -0.67 20.63
CA ASP A 126 -3.13 -1.91 21.08
C ASP A 126 -3.92 -2.56 22.22
N SER A 127 -4.36 -1.75 23.19
CA SER A 127 -5.20 -2.23 24.30
C SER A 127 -6.53 -2.80 23.81
N LEU A 128 -7.20 -2.12 22.88
CA LEU A 128 -8.47 -2.57 22.30
C LEU A 128 -8.32 -3.86 21.48
N ILE A 129 -7.19 -4.04 20.80
CA ILE A 129 -6.89 -5.29 20.06
C ILE A 129 -6.58 -6.42 21.04
N LYS A 130 -5.75 -6.16 22.06
CA LYS A 130 -5.30 -7.15 23.05
C LYS A 130 -6.44 -7.72 23.90
N VAL A 131 -7.45 -6.92 24.24
CA VAL A 131 -8.64 -7.37 24.99
C VAL A 131 -9.56 -8.25 24.12
N LYS A 132 -9.16 -8.57 22.88
CA LYS A 132 -9.94 -9.38 21.91
C LYS A 132 -11.35 -8.86 21.71
N THR A 133 -11.55 -7.55 21.87
CA THR A 133 -12.78 -6.84 21.51
C THR A 133 -12.97 -6.73 19.97
N VAL A 134 -12.48 -7.72 19.22
CA VAL A 134 -12.49 -7.76 17.75
C VAL A 134 -12.94 -9.14 17.23
N ARG A 135 -12.97 -10.17 18.07
CA ARG A 135 -13.48 -11.50 17.70
C ARG A 135 -14.40 -12.05 18.77
N ARG A 136 -15.65 -11.59 18.76
CA ARG A 136 -16.72 -12.59 18.71
C ARG A 136 -17.11 -12.65 17.23
N PRO A 137 -16.76 -13.72 16.47
CA PRO A 137 -17.39 -13.91 15.17
C PRO A 137 -18.88 -13.78 15.43
N ALA A 138 -19.58 -12.97 14.63
CA ALA A 138 -20.98 -12.60 14.82
C ALA A 138 -21.75 -13.74 15.50
N GLU A 139 -21.92 -13.68 16.83
CA GLU A 139 -22.89 -14.54 17.50
C GLU A 139 -24.21 -14.02 16.97
N LEU A 140 -24.75 -14.71 15.97
CA LEU A 140 -26.00 -14.38 15.29
C LEU A 140 -27.00 -14.02 16.37
N ALA A 141 -27.29 -12.73 16.49
CA ALA A 141 -28.25 -12.30 17.48
C ALA A 141 -29.61 -12.68 16.91
N LEU A 142 -30.29 -13.61 17.57
CA LEU A 142 -31.63 -14.02 17.21
C LEU A 142 -32.57 -12.83 17.41
N ARG A 143 -32.99 -12.19 16.32
CA ARG A 143 -34.01 -11.13 16.36
C ARG A 143 -35.36 -11.72 15.98
N TYR A 144 -36.35 -11.50 16.84
CA TYR A 144 -37.73 -11.87 16.54
C TYR A 144 -38.43 -10.71 15.83
N PHE A 145 -38.86 -10.94 14.60
CA PHE A 145 -39.63 -9.97 13.82
C PHE A 145 -40.75 -10.70 13.08
N ASN A 146 -41.96 -10.17 13.13
CA ASN A 146 -43.12 -10.69 12.40
C ASN A 146 -43.36 -12.22 12.58
N GLY A 147 -43.27 -12.71 13.82
CA GLY A 147 -43.56 -14.11 14.11
C GLY A 147 -42.40 -15.10 13.89
N LYS A 148 -41.26 -14.63 13.36
CA LYS A 148 -40.12 -15.48 13.00
C LYS A 148 -38.82 -14.94 13.58
N THR A 149 -37.91 -15.86 13.90
CA THR A 149 -36.58 -15.52 14.42
C THR A 149 -35.58 -15.52 13.28
N TYR A 150 -34.86 -14.41 13.13
CA TYR A 150 -33.84 -14.22 12.11
C TYR A 150 -32.47 -14.18 12.74
N ASN A 151 -31.50 -14.81 12.07
CA ASN A 151 -30.09 -14.67 12.40
C ASN A 151 -29.60 -13.35 11.81
N ASP A 152 -29.49 -12.33 12.66
CA ASP A 152 -28.98 -11.03 12.27
C ASP A 152 -27.46 -10.97 12.51
N THR A 153 -26.70 -10.69 11.45
CA THR A 153 -25.28 -10.33 11.58
C THR A 153 -25.23 -8.91 12.11
N ILE A 154 -25.14 -8.76 13.43
CA ILE A 154 -24.81 -7.45 14.02
C ILE A 154 -23.38 -7.13 13.55
N GLU A 155 -23.26 -6.28 12.54
CA GLU A 155 -22.01 -5.57 12.25
C GLU A 155 -21.63 -4.83 13.53
N ARG A 156 -20.54 -5.26 14.13
CA ARG A 156 -20.05 -4.71 15.38
C ARG A 156 -19.03 -3.64 15.03
N ASP A 157 -19.51 -2.40 14.86
CA ASP A 157 -18.77 -1.16 14.49
C ASP A 157 -17.48 -0.84 15.29
N TRP A 158 -17.14 -1.66 16.28
CA TRP A 158 -16.07 -1.46 17.26
C TRP A 158 -14.87 -2.38 17.04
N ALA A 159 -14.93 -3.30 16.07
CA ALA A 159 -13.83 -4.18 15.77
C ALA A 159 -12.79 -3.44 14.91
N ILE A 160 -11.56 -3.33 15.39
CA ILE A 160 -10.41 -3.10 14.51
C ILE A 160 -10.25 -4.38 13.71
N ASP A 161 -10.98 -4.49 12.59
CA ASP A 161 -11.01 -5.69 11.77
C ASP A 161 -9.62 -6.04 11.25
N LEU A 162 -8.96 -6.94 11.96
CA LEU A 162 -7.80 -7.65 11.46
C LEU A 162 -8.30 -8.93 10.77
N PRO A 163 -7.69 -9.33 9.66
CA PRO A 163 -8.04 -10.59 9.03
C PRO A 163 -7.95 -11.75 10.03
N GLU A 164 -8.91 -12.65 9.93
CA GLU A 164 -9.07 -13.81 10.79
C GLU A 164 -7.86 -14.74 10.88
N LYS A 165 -6.98 -14.69 9.87
CA LYS A 165 -5.85 -15.60 9.65
C LYS A 165 -4.48 -14.94 9.85
N VAL A 166 -4.42 -13.74 10.41
CA VAL A 166 -3.14 -13.05 10.67
C VAL A 166 -2.91 -12.85 12.17
N GLU A 167 -1.65 -12.94 12.58
CA GLU A 167 -1.23 -12.71 13.96
C GLU A 167 -0.84 -11.25 14.14
N TYR A 168 -1.57 -10.52 14.99
CA TYR A 168 -1.26 -9.12 15.29
C TYR A 168 0.10 -8.97 15.98
N LYS A 169 0.89 -7.99 15.57
CA LYS A 169 2.16 -7.64 16.23
C LYS A 169 2.13 -6.24 16.85
N GLU A 170 1.75 -5.22 16.10
CA GLU A 170 1.86 -3.82 16.55
C GLU A 170 0.93 -2.87 15.77
N SER A 171 0.50 -1.79 16.41
CA SER A 171 -0.20 -0.67 15.75
C SER A 171 0.70 0.53 15.56
N ILE A 172 0.60 1.12 14.38
CA ILE A 172 1.33 2.31 14.00
C ILE A 172 0.30 3.36 13.61
N ILE A 173 0.18 4.42 14.41
CA ILE A 173 -0.57 5.60 14.00
C ILE A 173 0.31 6.34 13.01
N ASP A 174 -0.10 6.37 11.75
CA ASP A 174 0.67 6.98 10.66
C ASP A 174 0.50 8.50 10.67
N THR A 175 -0.75 8.95 10.73
CA THR A 175 -1.14 10.36 10.63
C THR A 175 -2.31 10.63 11.58
N LEU A 176 -2.28 11.76 12.30
CA LEU A 176 -3.42 12.27 13.07
C LEU A 176 -3.96 13.55 12.45
N PHE A 177 -5.27 13.70 12.47
CA PHE A 177 -5.97 14.90 12.02
C PHE A 177 -6.64 15.57 13.22
N TYR A 178 -6.53 16.89 13.24
CA TYR A 178 -7.07 17.72 14.31
C TYR A 178 -8.25 18.54 13.82
N SER A 179 -9.12 18.92 14.74
CA SER A 179 -10.14 19.94 14.55
C SER A 179 -9.53 21.27 14.11
N GLU A 180 -10.34 22.18 13.56
CA GLU A 180 -9.88 23.50 13.08
C GLU A 180 -9.18 24.34 14.16
N ASN A 181 -9.54 24.14 15.43
CA ASN A 181 -8.91 24.82 16.55
C ASN A 181 -7.62 24.12 17.06
N GLY A 182 -7.24 22.96 16.49
CA GLY A 182 -6.04 22.21 16.85
C GLY A 182 -6.07 21.51 18.20
N ASN A 183 -7.20 21.55 18.91
CA ASN A 183 -7.29 21.06 20.28
C ASN A 183 -7.72 19.60 20.38
N GLU A 184 -8.36 19.06 19.35
CA GLU A 184 -8.98 17.73 19.40
C GLU A 184 -8.57 16.89 18.19
N ILE A 185 -8.21 15.63 18.44
CA ILE A 185 -8.02 14.64 17.39
C ILE A 185 -9.40 14.25 16.86
N VAL A 186 -9.63 14.40 15.57
CA VAL A 186 -10.93 14.07 14.93
C VAL A 186 -10.85 12.78 14.11
N ALA A 187 -9.67 12.44 13.60
CA ALA A 187 -9.47 11.26 12.77
C ALA A 187 -7.98 10.89 12.70
N GLY A 188 -7.68 9.73 12.12
CA GLY A 188 -6.31 9.33 11.86
C GLY A 188 -6.18 8.16 10.89
N LEU A 189 -4.94 7.90 10.50
CA LEU A 189 -4.55 6.75 9.70
C LEU A 189 -3.84 5.75 10.62
N LEU A 190 -4.36 4.52 10.66
CA LEU A 190 -3.82 3.41 11.43
C LEU A 190 -3.22 2.37 10.48
N ILE A 191 -2.02 1.91 10.79
CA ILE A 191 -1.35 0.80 10.11
C ILE A 191 -1.06 -0.28 11.14
N SER A 192 -1.62 -1.46 10.95
CA SER A 192 -1.36 -2.63 11.76
C SER A 192 -0.28 -3.48 11.11
N LYS A 193 0.79 -3.74 11.86
CA LYS A 193 1.80 -4.73 11.52
C LYS A 193 1.32 -6.09 12.00
N VAL A 194 1.26 -7.04 11.10
CA VAL A 194 0.84 -8.41 11.42
C VAL A 194 1.81 -9.41 10.82
N PHE A 195 1.77 -10.63 11.33
CA PHE A 195 2.44 -11.77 10.74
C PHE A 195 1.40 -12.61 9.99
N ASN A 196 1.69 -12.94 8.74
CA ASN A 196 0.85 -13.74 7.88
C ASN A 196 1.62 -15.01 7.49
N GLU A 197 1.13 -16.17 7.93
CA GLU A 197 1.74 -17.48 7.68
C GLU A 197 1.77 -17.85 6.18
N TYR A 198 0.86 -17.26 5.39
CA TYR A 198 0.78 -17.51 3.94
C TYR A 198 1.64 -16.56 3.11
N GLN A 199 2.11 -15.47 3.71
CA GLN A 199 3.07 -14.59 3.05
C GLN A 199 4.42 -15.30 3.01
N ASP A 200 5.04 -15.40 1.83
CA ASP A 200 6.33 -16.08 1.63
C ASP A 200 6.34 -17.52 2.21
N TYR A 201 5.24 -18.24 1.99
CA TYR A 201 5.06 -19.63 2.43
C TYR A 201 6.28 -20.50 2.03
N PRO A 202 6.84 -21.31 2.96
CA PRO A 202 6.28 -21.71 4.26
C PRO A 202 6.75 -20.87 5.45
N LYS A 203 7.56 -19.83 5.26
CA LYS A 203 8.22 -19.12 6.37
C LYS A 203 7.31 -18.13 7.08
N GLY A 204 6.21 -17.72 6.42
CA GLY A 204 5.42 -16.60 6.87
C GLY A 204 6.17 -15.27 6.67
N GLY A 205 5.42 -14.18 6.63
CA GLY A 205 5.96 -12.85 6.38
C GLY A 205 5.31 -11.80 7.27
N ILE A 206 5.96 -10.64 7.33
CA ILE A 206 5.36 -9.44 7.93
C ILE A 206 4.59 -8.70 6.85
N GLU A 207 3.33 -8.39 7.18
CA GLU A 207 2.43 -7.63 6.33
C GLU A 207 1.92 -6.39 7.08
N TYR A 208 1.65 -5.33 6.34
CA TYR A 208 1.12 -4.07 6.84
C TYR A 208 -0.29 -3.83 6.29
N PHE A 209 -1.23 -3.62 7.22
CA PHE A 209 -2.64 -3.38 6.97
C PHE A 209 -3.00 -1.94 7.36
N GLY A 210 -3.35 -1.10 6.39
CA GLY A 210 -3.73 0.29 6.62
C GLY A 210 -5.24 0.48 6.62
N LYS A 211 -5.78 1.27 7.56
CA LYS A 211 -7.19 1.67 7.61
C LYS A 211 -7.31 3.05 8.26
N GLY A 212 -8.26 3.87 7.80
CA GLY A 212 -8.57 5.14 8.44
C GLY A 212 -9.50 4.94 9.65
N PHE A 213 -9.48 5.89 10.59
CA PHE A 213 -10.43 5.90 11.71
C PHE A 213 -10.92 7.32 12.00
N ARG A 214 -12.12 7.41 12.56
CA ARG A 214 -12.65 8.62 13.21
C ARG A 214 -12.48 8.50 14.72
N PHE A 215 -12.10 9.59 15.36
CA PHE A 215 -11.92 9.68 16.80
C PHE A 215 -13.03 10.53 17.43
N ASP A 216 -13.65 10.01 18.49
CA ASP A 216 -14.68 10.72 19.24
C ASP A 216 -14.50 10.45 20.74
N LYS A 217 -13.92 11.41 21.46
CA LYS A 217 -13.61 11.25 22.89
C LYS A 217 -14.87 11.11 23.76
N ASN A 218 -16.01 11.58 23.29
CA ASN A 218 -17.25 11.63 24.06
C ASN A 218 -18.14 10.39 23.83
N ASP A 219 -17.80 9.56 22.85
CA ASP A 219 -18.49 8.30 22.58
C ASP A 219 -17.95 7.18 23.50
N LEU A 220 -18.83 6.26 23.89
CA LEU A 220 -18.45 4.99 24.53
C LEU A 220 -17.46 4.21 23.66
N LYS A 221 -17.53 4.41 22.33
CA LYS A 221 -16.63 3.82 21.33
C LYS A 221 -15.80 4.92 20.69
N PRO A 222 -14.62 5.25 21.25
CA PRO A 222 -13.87 6.42 20.84
C PRO A 222 -13.17 6.28 19.49
N ILE A 223 -13.07 5.07 18.94
CA ILE A 223 -12.45 4.79 17.64
C ILE A 223 -13.47 4.07 16.75
N LYS A 224 -13.79 4.67 15.60
CA LYS A 224 -14.64 4.07 14.57
C LYS A 224 -13.83 3.89 13.31
N MET A 225 -13.65 2.65 12.88
CA MET A 225 -12.89 2.35 11.67
C MET A 225 -13.66 2.74 10.42
N LEU A 226 -12.99 3.39 9.48
CA LEU A 226 -13.58 3.79 8.20
C LEU A 226 -13.59 2.61 7.22
N LYS A 227 -14.51 2.64 6.25
CA LYS A 227 -14.80 1.53 5.33
C LYS A 227 -13.59 1.00 4.55
N TYR A 228 -12.69 1.89 4.10
CA TYR A 228 -11.61 1.53 3.19
C TYR A 228 -10.36 1.02 3.91
N SER A 229 -9.82 -0.10 3.43
CA SER A 229 -8.54 -0.63 3.91
C SER A 229 -7.58 -0.87 2.76
N VAL A 230 -6.29 -0.83 3.06
CA VAL A 230 -5.19 -1.22 2.17
C VAL A 230 -4.43 -2.39 2.80
N THR A 231 -4.17 -3.43 2.04
CA THR A 231 -3.59 -4.71 2.51
C THR A 231 -2.59 -5.24 1.49
N GLY A 232 -1.82 -6.27 1.82
CA GLY A 232 -0.87 -6.92 0.91
C GLY A 232 0.48 -6.23 0.80
N TYR A 233 0.86 -5.41 1.78
CA TYR A 233 2.11 -4.64 1.77
C TYR A 233 3.16 -5.29 2.65
N ASP A 234 4.32 -5.60 2.08
CA ASP A 234 5.52 -6.13 2.74
C ASP A 234 6.32 -5.06 3.51
N ASN A 235 6.08 -3.78 3.20
CA ASN A 235 6.77 -2.65 3.81
C ASN A 235 5.82 -1.53 4.25
N TYR A 236 6.17 -0.89 5.37
CA TYR A 236 5.40 0.21 5.97
C TYR A 236 5.24 1.39 5.01
N LYS A 237 6.30 1.77 4.29
CA LYS A 237 6.30 2.96 3.43
C LYS A 237 5.26 2.86 2.31
N SER A 238 5.24 1.74 1.60
CA SER A 238 4.30 1.46 0.51
C SER A 238 2.86 1.41 1.03
N CYS A 239 2.64 0.78 2.20
CA CYS A 239 1.35 0.77 2.87
C CYS A 239 0.88 2.20 3.22
N SER A 240 1.74 3.01 3.84
CA SER A 240 1.45 4.40 4.22
C SER A 240 1.16 5.29 3.02
N GLU A 241 1.98 5.23 1.97
CA GLU A 241 1.77 6.00 0.74
C GLU A 241 0.44 5.63 0.08
N ARG A 242 0.11 4.33 0.04
CA ARG A 242 -1.18 3.88 -0.50
C ARG A 242 -2.35 4.34 0.37
N LEU A 243 -2.23 4.21 1.69
CA LEU A 243 -3.29 4.59 2.63
C LEU A 243 -3.60 6.08 2.52
N ARG A 244 -2.56 6.92 2.51
CA ARG A 244 -2.66 8.37 2.28
C ARG A 244 -3.27 8.68 0.92
N TYR A 245 -2.87 7.98 -0.14
CA TYR A 245 -3.49 8.13 -1.45
C TYR A 245 -5.00 7.81 -1.43
N TYR A 246 -5.44 6.76 -0.72
CA TYR A 246 -6.86 6.48 -0.62
C TYR A 246 -7.62 7.56 0.14
N TYR A 247 -7.16 7.94 1.33
CA TYR A 247 -7.89 8.81 2.25
C TYR A 247 -7.77 10.31 1.99
N LEU A 248 -6.65 10.76 1.42
CA LEU A 248 -6.40 12.17 1.13
C LEU A 248 -6.72 12.52 -0.31
N LYS A 249 -6.68 11.53 -1.21
CA LYS A 249 -6.76 11.74 -2.65
C LYS A 249 -7.98 11.05 -3.27
N LYS A 250 -8.13 9.72 -3.16
CA LYS A 250 -9.16 8.96 -3.90
C LYS A 250 -10.59 9.09 -3.37
N ILE A 251 -10.82 9.14 -2.05
CA ILE A 251 -12.19 9.05 -1.49
C ILE A 251 -13.03 10.32 -1.77
N GLY A 252 -12.43 11.43 -2.20
CA GLY A 252 -13.20 12.60 -2.65
C GLY A 252 -13.90 12.45 -4.00
N THR A 253 -13.54 11.47 -4.84
CA THR A 253 -13.93 11.48 -6.27
C THR A 253 -15.05 10.55 -6.69
N TYR A 254 -15.28 9.43 -5.98
CA TYR A 254 -16.07 8.34 -6.56
C TYR A 254 -17.51 8.25 -6.06
N GLU A 255 -17.76 8.54 -4.79
CA GLU A 255 -19.09 8.49 -4.18
C GLU A 255 -19.12 9.56 -3.08
N ASN A 256 -20.29 10.04 -2.67
CA ASN A 256 -20.48 11.06 -1.62
C ASN A 256 -19.97 10.66 -0.21
N GLU A 257 -19.01 9.74 -0.12
CA GLU A 257 -18.33 9.27 1.07
C GLU A 257 -17.22 10.26 1.50
N GLN A 258 -16.90 10.27 2.80
CA GLN A 258 -16.16 11.35 3.43
C GLN A 258 -14.65 11.28 3.09
N ASN A 259 -14.12 12.29 2.43
CA ASN A 259 -12.67 12.53 2.34
C ASN A 259 -12.17 13.10 3.69
N MET A 260 -10.96 12.79 4.18
CA MET A 260 -10.44 13.43 5.41
C MET A 260 -10.24 14.96 5.27
N ASN A 261 -10.23 15.47 4.04
CA ASN A 261 -10.32 16.89 3.69
C ASN A 261 -11.77 17.39 3.49
N ASP A 262 -12.77 16.57 3.77
CA ASP A 262 -14.18 16.93 3.60
C ASP A 262 -14.64 17.85 4.74
N THR A 263 -15.25 18.96 4.36
CA THR A 263 -15.84 19.93 5.29
C THR A 263 -16.91 19.35 6.21
N ARG A 264 -17.43 18.15 5.96
CA ARG A 264 -18.37 17.43 6.83
C ARG A 264 -17.71 16.78 8.06
N PHE A 265 -16.38 16.61 8.07
CA PHE A 265 -15.62 16.30 9.30
C PHE A 265 -15.43 17.55 10.18
N LEU A 266 -15.57 18.74 9.59
CA LEU A 266 -15.68 19.99 10.32
C LEU A 266 -17.11 20.02 10.86
N ASN A 267 -17.30 19.64 12.12
CA ASN A 267 -18.56 19.85 12.79
C ASN A 267 -18.94 21.34 12.69
N ARG A 268 -19.78 21.70 11.73
CA ARG A 268 -20.54 22.95 11.78
C ARG A 268 -21.74 22.74 12.69
N LYS A 269 -21.48 22.68 13.99
CA LYS A 269 -22.45 22.99 15.04
C LYS A 269 -21.75 23.67 16.19
#